data_AF-A0A2N5A7G0-F1
#
_entry.id   AF-A0A2N5A7G0-F1
#
_cell.length_a   1.000
_cell.length_b   1.000
_cell.length_c   1.000
_cell.angle_alpha   90.00
_cell.angle_beta   90.00
_cell.angle_gamma   90.00
#
_symmetry.space_group_name_H-M   'P 1'
#
loop_
_entity.id
_entity.type
_entity.pdbx_description
1 polymer ?
#
loop_
_entity_poly.entity_id
_entity_poly.type
_entity_poly.pdbx_seq_one_letter_code
_entity_poly.pdbx_strand_id
1 'polypeptide(L)'
;MTVTWTVTPVGYQHIAKRCPACNVKRDFAPSGAIRMNSQRKLLDIWSIYKCTRCDYTWNIALFSRLHVSKINRELLQRLMQNDAAMVHYYAADLATLKRNRTEPSGQPDFRIHEQWSVTL
;
A
#
# COMPACT_ATOMS: atom_id res chain seq x y z
N MET A 1 -28.29 23.07 4.17
CA MET A 1 -27.55 22.31 5.20
C MET A 1 -27.01 21.06 4.54
N THR A 2 -25.70 20.91 4.53
CA THR A 2 -25.00 19.81 3.86
C THR A 2 -24.13 19.10 4.89
N VAL A 3 -24.05 17.78 4.83
CA VAL A 3 -23.15 16.99 5.67
C VAL A 3 -22.14 16.27 4.78
N THR A 4 -20.86 16.44 5.08
CA THR A 4 -19.76 15.76 4.41
C THR A 4 -19.28 14.64 5.33
N TRP A 5 -19.33 13.41 4.84
CA TRP A 5 -18.85 12.21 5.54
C TRP A 5 -17.47 11.84 5.00
N THR A 6 -16.48 11.73 5.89
CA THR A 6 -15.13 11.24 5.54
C THR A 6 -14.93 9.88 6.17
N VAL A 7 -14.70 8.85 5.34
CA VAL A 7 -14.41 7.49 5.79
C VAL A 7 -12.94 7.20 5.56
N THR A 8 -12.20 6.82 6.61
CA THR A 8 -10.74 6.57 6.54
C THR A 8 -10.43 5.19 7.13
N PRO A 9 -9.64 4.35 6.45
CA PRO A 9 -9.24 3.05 7.01
C PRO A 9 -8.35 3.25 8.24
N VAL A 10 -8.51 2.37 9.22
CA VAL A 10 -7.67 2.24 10.41
C VAL A 10 -6.59 1.21 10.12
N GLY A 11 -5.35 1.65 10.11
CA GLY A 11 -4.22 0.79 9.76
C GLY A 11 -4.15 0.50 8.26
N TYR A 12 -3.65 -0.68 7.91
CA TYR A 12 -3.37 -1.06 6.53
C TYR A 12 -4.27 -2.20 6.07
N GLN A 13 -4.59 -2.22 4.78
CA GLN A 13 -5.16 -3.40 4.15
C GLN A 13 -4.13 -4.54 4.17
N HIS A 14 -4.46 -5.62 4.88
CA HIS A 14 -3.67 -6.85 4.86
C HIS A 14 -3.92 -7.63 3.57
N ILE A 15 -2.97 -8.49 3.22
CA ILE A 15 -3.09 -9.45 2.12
C ILE A 15 -2.89 -10.87 2.63
N ALA A 16 -3.57 -11.83 2.03
CA ALA A 16 -3.41 -13.24 2.40
C ALA A 16 -2.48 -13.95 1.42
N LYS A 17 -1.37 -14.51 1.92
CA LYS A 17 -0.43 -15.32 1.12
C LYS A 17 0.10 -16.52 1.89
N ARG A 18 0.52 -17.56 1.17
CA ARG A 18 1.26 -18.68 1.79
C ARG A 18 2.64 -18.19 2.18
N CYS A 19 2.91 -18.16 3.47
CA CYS A 19 4.20 -17.76 4.01
C CYS A 19 5.19 -18.93 3.85
N PRO A 20 6.36 -18.75 3.20
CA PRO A 20 7.36 -19.81 3.07
C PRO A 20 7.93 -20.26 4.42
N ALA A 21 8.15 -19.33 5.35
CA ALA A 21 8.69 -19.65 6.67
C ALA A 21 7.67 -20.36 7.58
N CYS A 22 6.40 -19.94 7.58
CA CYS A 22 5.35 -20.61 8.36
C CYS A 22 4.77 -21.85 7.67
N ASN A 23 5.07 -22.04 6.38
CA ASN A 23 4.52 -23.07 5.51
C ASN A 23 2.97 -23.10 5.37
N VAL A 24 2.25 -22.06 5.80
CA VAL A 24 0.78 -21.97 5.78
C VAL A 24 0.30 -20.59 5.28
N LYS A 25 -1.00 -20.47 4.94
CA LYS A 25 -1.62 -19.18 4.59
C LYS A 25 -1.60 -18.26 5.82
N ARG A 26 -1.08 -17.04 5.65
CA ARG A 26 -0.92 -16.01 6.67
C ARG A 26 -1.28 -14.65 6.11
N ASP A 27 -1.61 -13.76 7.03
CA ASP A 27 -1.78 -12.35 6.72
C ASP A 27 -0.43 -11.66 6.68
N PHE A 28 -0.29 -10.78 5.71
CA PHE A 28 0.84 -9.91 5.53
C PHE A 28 0.38 -8.46 5.60
N ALA A 29 1.08 -7.66 6.38
CA ALA A 29 0.85 -6.23 6.51
C ALA A 29 2.00 -5.45 5.84
N PRO A 30 1.75 -4.27 5.25
CA PRO A 30 2.82 -3.37 4.84
C PRO A 30 3.72 -3.04 6.03
N SER A 31 5.03 -3.09 5.82
CA SER A 31 6.02 -2.75 6.85
C SER A 31 6.29 -1.24 6.99
N GLY A 32 5.70 -0.43 6.10
CA GLY A 32 6.06 0.98 5.93
C GLY A 32 7.25 1.20 5.00
N ALA A 33 8.05 0.18 4.69
CA ALA A 33 9.23 0.33 3.85
C ALA A 33 8.93 0.12 2.36
N ILE A 34 9.51 0.99 1.53
CA ILE A 34 9.48 0.93 0.07
C ILE A 34 10.92 0.70 -0.41
N ARG A 35 11.12 -0.35 -1.20
CA ARG A 35 12.38 -0.66 -1.86
C ARG A 35 12.36 -0.10 -3.27
N MET A 36 13.43 0.60 -3.63
CA MET A 36 13.64 1.11 -4.97
C MET A 36 14.93 0.56 -5.54
N ASN A 37 14.86 0.11 -6.79
CA ASN A 37 16.03 -0.23 -7.59
C ASN A 37 15.99 0.56 -8.89
N SER A 38 17.16 0.94 -9.39
CA SER A 38 17.29 1.66 -10.65
C SER A 38 18.35 1.02 -11.53
N GLN A 39 18.01 0.75 -12.78
CA GLN A 39 18.95 0.24 -13.78
C GLN A 39 18.69 0.92 -15.13
N ARG A 40 19.70 1.61 -15.67
CA ARG A 40 19.63 2.27 -17.00
C ARG A 40 18.35 3.11 -17.19
N LYS A 41 18.06 4.01 -16.23
CA LYS A 41 16.86 4.88 -16.18
C LYS A 41 15.52 4.16 -15.98
N LEU A 42 15.51 2.85 -15.78
CA LEU A 42 14.32 2.08 -15.41
C LEU A 42 14.30 1.89 -13.89
N LEU A 43 13.13 2.07 -13.29
CA LEU A 43 12.86 1.91 -11.88
C LEU A 43 12.03 0.66 -11.64
N ASP A 44 12.43 -0.10 -10.63
CA ASP A 44 11.62 -1.13 -10.00
C ASP A 44 11.35 -0.70 -8.56
N ILE A 45 10.08 -0.60 -8.19
CA ILE A 45 9.64 -0.07 -6.90
C ILE A 45 8.72 -1.10 -6.25
N TRP A 46 9.05 -1.51 -5.03
CA TRP A 46 8.29 -2.48 -4.26
C TRP A 46 7.89 -1.91 -2.90
N SER A 47 6.66 -2.18 -2.47
CA SER A 47 6.28 -2.08 -1.07
C SER A 47 6.65 -3.39 -0.36
N ILE A 48 7.32 -3.29 0.79
CA ILE A 48 7.72 -4.44 1.58
C ILE A 48 6.61 -4.78 2.57
N TYR A 49 6.09 -5.99 2.48
CA TYR A 49 5.14 -6.57 3.42
C TYR A 49 5.84 -7.55 4.35
N LYS A 50 5.30 -7.74 5.55
CA LYS A 50 5.78 -8.72 6.53
C LYS A 50 4.66 -9.64 6.98
N CYS A 51 4.98 -10.92 7.11
CA CYS A 51 4.10 -11.90 7.73
C CYS A 51 3.82 -11.46 9.17
N THR A 52 2.54 -11.33 9.53
CA THR A 52 2.08 -10.92 10.87
C THR A 52 2.47 -11.88 12.00
N ARG A 53 3.08 -13.03 11.68
CA ARG A 53 3.49 -14.07 12.64
C ARG A 53 4.99 -14.31 12.75
N CYS A 54 5.75 -14.14 11.68
CA CYS A 54 7.18 -14.50 11.64
C CYS A 54 8.06 -13.47 10.94
N ASP A 55 7.51 -12.32 10.56
CA ASP A 55 8.22 -11.24 9.87
C ASP A 55 8.87 -11.58 8.53
N TYR A 56 8.59 -12.76 7.96
CA TYR A 56 9.01 -13.09 6.60
C TYR A 56 8.54 -11.99 5.64
N THR A 57 9.47 -11.48 4.83
CA THR A 57 9.21 -10.34 3.95
C THR A 57 8.67 -10.78 2.60
N TRP A 58 7.66 -10.09 2.10
CA TRP A 58 7.15 -10.25 0.74
C TRP A 58 7.17 -8.90 0.01
N ASN A 59 7.67 -8.88 -1.22
CA ASN A 59 7.66 -7.66 -2.04
C ASN A 59 6.40 -7.58 -2.89
N ILE A 60 5.70 -6.45 -2.83
CA ILE A 60 4.59 -6.09 -3.69
C ILE A 60 5.07 -5.05 -4.68
N ALA A 61 5.08 -5.38 -5.97
CA ALA A 61 5.53 -4.47 -7.02
C ALA A 61 4.51 -3.35 -7.20
N LEU A 62 4.95 -2.10 -6.94
CA LEU A 62 4.18 -0.90 -7.23
C LEU A 62 4.37 -0.52 -8.70
N PHE A 63 5.64 -0.50 -9.11
CA PHE A 63 6.08 -0.20 -10.47
C PHE A 63 7.17 -1.18 -10.88
N SER A 64 7.06 -1.72 -12.10
CA SER A 64 8.05 -2.62 -12.68
C SER A 64 8.58 -2.02 -13.97
N ARG A 65 9.91 -1.89 -14.09
CA ARG A 65 10.62 -1.38 -15.27
C ARG A 65 10.03 -0.07 -15.79
N LEU A 66 9.72 0.87 -14.89
CA LEU A 66 9.17 2.18 -15.24
C LEU A 66 10.31 3.13 -15.59
N HIS A 67 10.27 3.71 -16.79
CA HIS A 67 11.25 4.75 -17.14
C HIS A 67 11.09 5.97 -16.22
N VAL A 68 12.19 6.49 -15.67
CA VAL A 68 12.20 7.58 -14.68
C VAL A 68 11.46 8.84 -15.15
N SER A 69 11.42 9.11 -16.45
CA SER A 69 10.67 10.25 -17.00
C SER A 69 9.15 10.07 -16.98
N LYS A 70 8.65 8.85 -16.74
CA LYS A 70 7.22 8.53 -16.71
C LYS A 70 6.62 8.59 -15.30
N ILE A 71 7.44 8.77 -14.28
CA ILE A 71 6.97 8.97 -12.91
C ILE A 71 7.05 10.46 -12.55
N ASN A 72 5.98 10.96 -11.92
CA ASN A 72 5.98 12.30 -11.37
C ASN A 72 7.08 12.42 -10.29
N ARG A 73 7.84 13.52 -10.30
CA ARG A 73 8.98 13.73 -9.40
C ARG A 73 8.58 13.80 -7.92
N GLU A 74 7.45 14.42 -7.61
CA GLU A 74 6.91 14.49 -6.25
C GLU A 74 6.50 13.10 -5.77
N LEU A 75 5.78 12.33 -6.60
CA LEU A 75 5.45 10.94 -6.28
C LEU A 75 6.70 10.11 -6.02
N LEU A 76 7.72 10.22 -6.90
CA LEU A 76 8.98 9.52 -6.72
C LEU A 76 9.66 9.88 -5.39
N GLN A 77 9.71 11.17 -5.04
CA GLN A 77 10.28 11.64 -3.78
C GLN A 77 9.53 11.08 -2.56
N ARG A 78 8.19 11.10 -2.58
CA ARG A 78 7.36 10.55 -1.50
C ARG A 78 7.57 9.05 -1.33
N LEU A 79 7.69 8.30 -2.43
CA LEU A 79 8.02 6.88 -2.39
C LEU A 79 9.43 6.62 -1.83
N MET A 80 10.41 7.45 -2.19
CA MET A 80 11.78 7.35 -1.64
C MET A 80 11.84 7.64 -0.14
N GLN A 81 10.93 8.49 0.37
CA GLN A 81 10.85 8.85 1.79
C GLN A 81 10.01 7.89 2.62
N ASN A 82 9.49 6.81 2.03
CA ASN A 82 8.55 5.90 2.70
C ASN A 82 7.31 6.64 3.24
N ASP A 83 6.81 7.63 2.49
CA ASP A 83 5.65 8.44 2.88
C ASP A 83 4.47 7.53 3.29
N ALA A 84 4.00 7.70 4.52
CA ALA A 84 2.98 6.82 5.10
C ALA A 84 1.68 6.86 4.28
N ALA A 85 1.28 8.02 3.75
CA ALA A 85 0.08 8.12 2.93
C ALA A 85 0.22 7.37 1.61
N MET A 86 1.42 7.34 1.00
CA MET A 86 1.70 6.50 -0.17
C MET A 86 1.63 5.01 0.18
N VAL A 87 2.19 4.60 1.32
CA VAL A 87 2.10 3.20 1.79
C VAL A 87 0.63 2.79 2.00
N HIS A 88 -0.16 3.63 2.67
CA HIS A 88 -1.60 3.39 2.88
C HIS A 88 -2.35 3.30 1.54
N TYR A 89 -2.11 4.24 0.63
CA TYR A 89 -2.76 4.27 -0.67
C TYR A 89 -2.49 2.98 -1.47
N TYR A 90 -1.22 2.60 -1.64
CA TYR A 90 -0.89 1.42 -2.42
C TYR A 90 -1.25 0.10 -1.73
N ALA A 91 -1.36 0.10 -0.40
CA ALA A 91 -1.83 -1.08 0.32
C ALA A 91 -3.30 -1.40 0.02
N ALA A 92 -4.12 -0.37 -0.22
CA ALA A 92 -5.54 -0.50 -0.54
C ALA A 92 -5.85 -0.45 -2.05
N ASP A 93 -4.87 -0.14 -2.91
CA ASP A 93 -5.07 -0.07 -4.37
C ASP A 93 -5.30 -1.47 -4.97
N LEU A 94 -6.57 -1.78 -5.24
CA LEU A 94 -7.00 -3.03 -5.83
C LEU A 94 -6.30 -3.34 -7.16
N ALA A 95 -5.95 -2.33 -7.96
CA ALA A 95 -5.24 -2.54 -9.21
C ALA A 95 -3.83 -3.08 -8.95
N THR A 96 -3.11 -2.50 -7.99
CA THR A 96 -1.80 -2.99 -7.55
C THR A 96 -1.88 -4.40 -6.97
N LEU A 97 -2.86 -4.67 -6.09
CA LEU A 97 -3.05 -6.01 -5.51
C LEU A 97 -3.35 -7.06 -6.58
N LYS A 98 -4.24 -6.75 -7.54
CA LYS A 98 -4.58 -7.65 -8.65
C LYS A 98 -3.36 -7.95 -9.52
N ARG A 99 -2.55 -6.94 -9.87
CA ARG A 99 -1.29 -7.14 -10.63
C ARG A 99 -0.30 -8.06 -9.89
N ASN A 100 -0.29 -8.01 -8.56
CA ASN A 100 0.56 -8.85 -7.70
C ASN A 100 -0.04 -10.22 -7.35
N ARG A 101 -1.22 -10.54 -7.89
CA ARG A 101 -1.99 -11.77 -7.61
C ARG A 101 -2.16 -11.98 -6.10
N THR A 102 -2.56 -10.91 -5.41
CA THR A 102 -2.82 -10.90 -3.97
C THR A 102 -4.26 -10.61 -3.70
N GLU A 103 -4.85 -11.37 -2.80
CA GLU A 103 -6.19 -11.12 -2.29
C GLU A 103 -6.08 -10.27 -1.02
N PRO A 104 -6.89 -9.21 -0.88
CA PRO A 104 -7.12 -8.56 0.40
C PRO A 104 -7.53 -9.59 1.46
N SER A 105 -6.98 -9.46 2.68
CA SER A 105 -7.36 -10.27 3.83
C SER A 105 -8.12 -9.44 4.84
N GLY A 106 -9.22 -9.99 5.35
CA GLY A 106 -10.10 -9.30 6.29
C GLY A 106 -10.72 -8.03 5.74
N GLN A 107 -11.39 -7.29 6.61
CA GLN A 107 -11.83 -5.93 6.37
C GLN A 107 -11.04 -5.02 7.30
N PRO A 108 -10.39 -3.95 6.80
CA PRO A 108 -9.80 -2.96 7.67
C PRO A 108 -10.92 -2.26 8.45
N ASP A 109 -10.65 -1.91 9.70
CA ASP A 109 -11.57 -1.05 10.45
C ASP A 109 -11.63 0.33 9.78
N PHE A 110 -12.71 1.08 9.99
CA PHE A 110 -12.88 2.42 9.42
C PHE A 110 -13.24 3.43 10.50
N ARG A 111 -12.68 4.65 10.39
CA ARG A 111 -13.13 5.83 11.12
C ARG A 111 -14.01 6.67 10.21
N ILE A 112 -15.14 7.10 10.76
CA ILE A 112 -16.10 7.96 10.07
C ILE A 112 -16.07 9.32 10.77
N HIS A 113 -15.86 10.38 10.01
CA HIS A 113 -15.91 11.76 10.49
C HIS A 113 -17.01 12.53 9.76
N GLU A 114 -17.89 13.16 10.53
CA GLU A 114 -19.01 13.96 10.04
C GLU A 114 -18.67 15.45 10.13
N GLN A 115 -18.88 16.19 9.05
CA GLN A 115 -18.73 17.64 9.02
C GLN A 115 -19.98 18.30 8.45
N TRP A 116 -20.60 19.15 9.25
CA TRP A 116 -21.81 19.88 8.87
C TRP A 116 -21.45 21.27 8.33
N SER A 117 -22.09 21.67 7.24
CA SER A 117 -22.02 23.03 6.71
C SER A 117 -23.43 23.60 6.49
N VAL A 118 -23.65 24.79 7.02
CA VAL A 118 -24.87 25.57 6.82
C VAL A 118 -24.50 26.76 5.94
N THR A 119 -24.93 26.73 4.68
CA THR A 119 -24.91 27.91 3.83
C THR A 119 -26.09 28.79 4.24
N LEU A 120 -25.80 29.99 4.74
CA LEU A 120 -26.80 31.04 5.03
C LEU A 120 -27.32 31.66 3.73
#